data_AF-A0A6N8W950-F1
#
_entry.id   AF-A0A6N8W950-F1
#
_cell.length_a   1.000
_cell.length_b   1.000
_cell.length_c   1.000
_cell.angle_alpha   90.00
_cell.angle_beta   90.00
_cell.angle_gamma   90.00
#
_symmetry.space_group_name_H-M   'P 1'
#
loop_
_entity.id
_entity.type
_entity.pdbx_description
1 polymer ?
#
loop_
_entity_poly.entity_id
_entity_poly.type
_entity_poly.pdbx_seq_one_letter_code
_entity_poly.pdbx_strand_id
1 'polypeptide(L)' 'MRNDRELLIARKQEVLRELTRARRQLDGIRYNASPHQRSRRQQLETEVEQLMAEEYRLRIAIDRAK' A
#
# COMPACT_ATOMS: atom_id res chain seq x y z
N MET A 1 -15.83 -20.20 -7.80
CA MET A 1 -15.18 -19.13 -8.60
C MET A 1 -15.59 -17.72 -8.21
N ARG A 2 -16.84 -17.44 -7.78
CA ARG A 2 -17.26 -16.11 -7.29
C ARG A 2 -16.52 -15.66 -6.02
N ASN A 3 -16.27 -16.58 -5.08
CA ASN A 3 -15.60 -16.30 -3.81
C ASN A 3 -14.14 -15.84 -3.97
N ASP A 4 -13.38 -16.39 -4.92
CA ASP A 4 -11.96 -16.05 -5.07
C ASP A 4 -11.78 -14.60 -5.55
N ARG A 5 -12.64 -14.15 -6.46
CA ARG A 5 -12.64 -12.77 -6.95
C ARG A 5 -13.03 -11.78 -5.84
N GLU A 6 -14.03 -12.13 -5.03
CA GLU A 6 -14.46 -11.31 -3.89
C GLU A 6 -13.36 -11.19 -2.83
N LEU A 7 -12.64 -12.29 -2.54
CA LEU A 7 -11.48 -12.28 -1.64
C LEU A 7 -10.35 -11.38 -2.17
N LEU A 8 -10.04 -11.45 -3.47
CA LEU A 8 -9.04 -10.59 -4.10
C LEU A 8 -9.43 -9.10 -4.02
N ILE A 9 -10.72 -8.78 -4.20
CA ILE A 9 -11.24 -7.41 -4.05
C ILE A 9 -11.13 -6.94 -2.61
N ALA A 10 -11.50 -7.78 -1.64
CA ALA A 10 -11.39 -7.45 -0.22
C ALA A 10 -9.93 -7.15 0.17
N ARG A 11 -8.99 -8.01 -0.27
CA ARG A 11 -7.55 -7.79 -0.06
C ARG A 11 -7.07 -6.50 -0.70
N LYS A 12 -7.53 -6.20 -1.93
CA LYS A 12 -7.21 -4.94 -2.61
C LYS A 12 -7.68 -3.72 -1.81
N GLN A 13 -8.86 -3.77 -1.22
CA GLN A 13 -9.38 -2.69 -0.38
C GLN A 13 -8.59 -2.52 0.93
N GLU A 14 -8.05 -3.60 1.51
CA GLU A 14 -7.12 -3.52 2.64
C GLU A 14 -5.82 -2.83 2.24
N VAL A 15 -5.19 -3.27 1.15
CA VAL A 15 -3.95 -2.67 0.63
C VAL A 15 -4.12 -1.18 0.35
N LEU A 16 -5.26 -0.76 -0.22
CA LEU A 16 -5.55 0.66 -0.43
C LEU A 16 -5.69 1.45 0.89
N ARG A 17 -6.26 0.84 1.94
CA ARG A 17 -6.35 1.44 3.28
C ARG A 17 -4.97 1.58 3.92
N GLU A 18 -4.13 0.57 3.82
CA GLU A 18 -2.74 0.58 4.29
C GLU A 18 -1.93 1.65 3.55
N LEU A 19 -2.04 1.70 2.22
CA LEU A 19 -1.36 2.68 1.38
C LEU A 19 -1.77 4.12 1.74
N THR A 20 -3.05 4.35 2.00
CA THR A 20 -3.55 5.66 2.46
C THR A 20 -2.96 6.03 3.83
N ARG A 21 -2.85 5.07 4.75
CA ARG A 21 -2.25 5.30 6.08
C ARG A 21 -0.76 5.61 5.97
N ALA A 22 0.00 4.83 5.20
CA ALA A 22 1.43 5.03 5.01
C ALA A 22 1.74 6.38 4.34
N ARG A 23 0.96 6.78 3.33
CA ARG A 23 1.07 8.10 2.70
C ARG A 23 0.79 9.25 3.67
N ARG A 24 -0.27 9.16 4.49
CA ARG A 24 -0.54 10.16 5.52
C ARG A 24 0.59 10.27 6.55
N GLN A 25 1.22 9.14 6.89
CA GLN A 25 2.38 9.14 7.78
C GLN A 25 3.60 9.81 7.13
N LEU A 26 3.84 9.57 5.84
CA LEU A 26 4.88 10.26 5.07
C LEU A 26 4.65 11.77 5.01
N ASP A 27 3.43 12.19 4.70
CA ASP A 27 3.05 13.61 4.62
C ASP A 27 3.25 14.33 5.96
N GLY A 28 3.12 13.59 7.08
CA GLY A 28 3.38 14.10 8.42
C GLY A 28 4.86 14.36 8.74
N ILE A 29 5.80 13.80 7.95
CA ILE A 29 7.24 13.96 8.19
C ILE A 29 7.74 15.23 7.49
N ARG A 30 8.13 16.24 8.29
CA ARG A 30 8.62 17.54 7.80
C ARG A 30 10.02 17.46 7.19
N TYR A 31 10.33 18.44 6.33
CA TYR A 31 11.62 18.57 5.61
C TYR A 31 12.86 18.68 6.54
N ASN A 32 12.71 19.25 7.74
CA ASN A 32 13.78 19.36 8.75
C ASN A 32 13.80 18.16 9.72
N ALA A 33 13.57 16.96 9.17
CA ALA A 33 13.47 15.72 9.94
C ALA A 33 14.77 15.36 10.66
N SER A 34 14.65 14.94 11.92
CA SER A 34 15.73 14.32 12.69
C SER A 34 16.23 13.04 11.98
N PRO A 35 17.45 12.54 12.23
CA PRO A 35 17.96 11.32 11.60
C PRO A 35 17.01 10.12 11.75
N HIS A 36 16.34 10.01 12.90
CA HIS A 36 15.33 8.97 13.14
C HIS A 36 14.09 9.16 12.24
N GLN A 37 13.62 10.38 12.06
CA GLN A 37 12.51 10.69 11.16
C GLN A 37 12.88 10.46 9.69
N ARG A 38 14.14 10.65 9.28
CA ARG A 38 14.61 10.32 7.92
C ARG A 38 14.60 8.81 7.67
N SER A 39 15.10 8.03 8.62
CA SER A 39 15.04 6.56 8.54
C SER A 39 13.60 6.06 8.50
N ARG A 40 12.72 6.61 9.35
CA ARG A 40 11.29 6.29 9.34
C ARG A 40 10.62 6.66 8.02
N ARG A 41 10.97 7.81 7.44
CA ARG A 41 10.48 8.23 6.12
C ARG A 41 10.89 7.23 5.04
N GLN A 42 12.15 6.83 5.00
CA GLN A 42 12.63 5.85 4.01
C GLN A 42 11.90 4.51 4.14
N GLN A 43 11.67 4.03 5.36
CA GLN A 43 10.88 2.82 5.60
C GLN A 43 9.46 2.94 5.04
N LEU A 44 8.79 4.06 5.30
CA LEU A 44 7.44 4.32 4.81
C LEU A 44 7.40 4.48 3.27
N GLU A 45 8.42 5.08 2.66
CA GLU A 45 8.55 5.15 1.20
C GLU A 45 8.64 3.73 0.59
N THR A 46 9.47 2.86 1.17
CA THR A 46 9.56 1.45 0.77
C THR A 46 8.23 0.70 0.99
N GLU A 47 7.56 0.93 2.11
CA GLU A 47 6.25 0.32 2.40
C GLU A 47 5.20 0.75 1.36
N VAL A 48 5.15 2.05 1.01
CA VAL A 48 4.25 2.56 -0.03
C VAL A 48 4.55 1.91 -1.38
N GLU A 49 5.81 1.77 -1.75
CA GLU A 49 6.20 1.10 -3.00
C GLU A 49 5.75 -0.37 -3.05
N GLN A 50 5.96 -1.11 -1.96
CA GLN A 50 5.52 -2.50 -1.84
C GLN A 50 4.00 -2.63 -1.94
N LEU A 51 3.25 -1.75 -1.27
CA LEU A 51 1.78 -1.74 -1.31
C LEU A 51 1.26 -1.38 -2.71
N MET A 52 1.90 -0.46 -3.42
CA MET A 52 1.56 -0.15 -4.82
C MET A 52 1.78 -1.38 -5.73
N ALA A 53 2.89 -2.09 -5.55
CA ALA A 53 3.18 -3.31 -6.30
C ALA A 53 2.20 -4.45 -5.99
N GLU A 54 1.75 -4.57 -4.74
CA GLU A 54 0.70 -5.52 -4.35
C GLU A 54 -0.66 -5.15 -4.95
N GLU A 55 -1.07 -3.88 -4.89
CA GLU A 55 -2.32 -3.40 -5.50
C GLU A 55 -2.37 -3.73 -6.99
N TYR A 56 -1.26 -3.50 -7.70
CA TYR A 56 -1.15 -3.80 -9.12
C TYR A 56 -1.30 -5.29 -9.41
N ARG A 57 -0.63 -6.16 -8.62
CA ARG A 57 -0.76 -7.62 -8.73
C ARG A 57 -2.19 -8.07 -8.47
N LEU A 58 -2.84 -7.52 -7.45
CA LEU A 58 -4.24 -7.83 -7.13
C LEU A 58 -5.19 -7.39 -8.25
N ARG A 59 -4.97 -6.23 -8.85
CA ARG A 59 -5.75 -5.78 -10.02
C ARG A 59 -5.69 -6.81 -11.16
N ILE A 60 -4.49 -7.25 -11.54
CA ILE A 60 -4.32 -8.27 -12.59
C ILE A 60 -5.01 -9.59 -12.20
N ALA A 61 -4.89 -10.02 -10.94
CA ALA A 61 -5.53 -11.25 -10.47
C ALA A 61 -7.06 -11.16 -10.53
N ILE A 62 -7.65 -10.03 -10.14
CA ILE A 62 -9.10 -9.77 -10.21
C ILE A 62 -9.58 -9.80 -11.67
N ASP A 63 -8.81 -9.19 -12.58
CA ASP A 63 -9.14 -9.16 -14.01
C ASP A 63 -9.10 -10.56 -14.63
N ARG A 64 -8.23 -11.45 -14.12
CA ARG A 64 -8.11 -12.84 -14.57
C ARG A 64 -9.15 -13.77 -13.96
N ALA A 65 -9.64 -13.49 -12.76
CA ALA A 65 -10.57 -14.33 -12.00
C ALA A 65 -12.04 -14.20 -12.45
N LYS A 66 -12.30 -14.10 -13.77
CA LYS A 66 -13.63 -13.88 -14.37
C LYS A 66 -14.75 -14.74 -13.77
#